data_AF-A0A6N7D169-F1
#
_entry.id   AF-A0A6N7D169-F1
#
_cell.length_a   1.000
_cell.length_b   1.000
_cell.length_c   1.000
_cell.angle_alpha   90.00
_cell.angle_beta   90.00
_cell.angle_gamma   90.00
#
_symmetry.space_group_name_H-M   'P 1'
#
loop_
_entity.id
_entity.type
_entity.pdbx_description
1 polymer ?
#
loop_
_entity_poly.entity_id
_entity_poly.type
_entity_poly.pdbx_seq_one_letter_code
_entity_poly.pdbx_strand_id
1 'polypeptide(L)'
;MRIPTADELQRDTVYTFADQLEACLDRVLTHCTGLPAPHPAFVLFFSVSDGRRRAHVLHARAATLEDAWRDGAARAAAWAAQNAPGRAWLRVDWVDAVDTVGWKAFNDGLAQVKRNYFRGGIALDDAFDVAFLEQEINANAMLYGGAQVSHAVVNAHNFAVYSQARFGTALRPDLAPDRRVHLFTTGAVFCGEDGVVHDIAGRGFDAGRRVVERLDQHAVHALVDSGARFLARQVQPGGRFVYGYFPCFDRPIPTYNTLRHASSTYALVEAWELTGGDALRQAIETSLAYLAGSLIRHYTLPDGRRAAFLVDTGEEIKLGGNAVCLLAFVKYSEVTGSRDWLPLLEELATGIAWLQDPATGRLTHVLNAGDLSVKEPFRIIYYDGEAAFGSCASTA
;
A
#
# COMPACT_ATOMS: atom_id res chain seq x y z
N MET A 1 -6.84 -22.48 -39.12
CA MET A 1 -7.17 -23.08 -37.82
C MET A 1 -6.19 -22.47 -36.83
N ARG A 2 -6.65 -21.57 -35.95
CA ARG A 2 -5.78 -20.81 -35.04
C ARG A 2 -5.40 -21.72 -33.88
N ILE A 3 -4.11 -21.94 -33.64
CA ILE A 3 -3.62 -22.68 -32.48
C ILE A 3 -3.72 -21.71 -31.29
N PRO A 4 -4.52 -22.02 -30.25
CA PRO A 4 -4.64 -21.15 -29.09
C PRO A 4 -3.30 -21.02 -28.36
N THR A 5 -3.03 -19.84 -27.80
CA THR A 5 -1.82 -19.60 -26.99
C THR A 5 -1.88 -20.41 -25.69
N ALA A 6 -0.74 -20.64 -25.02
CA ALA A 6 -0.72 -21.28 -23.70
C ALA A 6 -1.64 -20.55 -22.70
N ASP A 7 -1.73 -19.23 -22.84
CA ASP A 7 -2.59 -18.32 -22.06
C ASP A 7 -4.09 -18.42 -22.40
N GLU A 8 -4.44 -18.92 -23.59
CA GLU A 8 -5.81 -19.25 -23.98
C GLU A 8 -6.19 -20.68 -23.53
N LEU A 9 -5.24 -21.61 -23.51
CA LEU A 9 -5.40 -22.98 -22.99
C LEU A 9 -5.50 -23.03 -21.45
N GLN A 10 -4.91 -22.06 -20.74
CA GLN A 10 -4.96 -21.98 -19.28
C GLN A 10 -6.26 -21.33 -18.75
N ARG A 11 -7.07 -20.70 -19.60
CA ARG A 11 -8.36 -20.07 -19.24
C ARG A 11 -9.50 -21.05 -19.05
N ASP A 12 -9.34 -22.32 -19.46
CA ASP A 12 -10.39 -23.34 -19.38
C ASP A 12 -10.29 -24.24 -18.13
N THR A 13 -9.23 -24.12 -17.33
CA THR A 13 -9.10 -24.86 -16.06
C THR A 13 -9.73 -24.06 -14.93
N VAL A 14 -10.93 -24.47 -14.50
CA VAL A 14 -11.57 -23.92 -13.30
C VAL A 14 -11.01 -24.65 -12.09
N TYR A 15 -10.12 -24.01 -11.33
CA TYR A 15 -9.64 -24.53 -10.05
C TYR A 15 -10.72 -24.38 -8.99
N THR A 16 -11.04 -25.49 -8.32
CA THR A 16 -11.94 -25.49 -7.18
C THR A 16 -11.20 -25.06 -5.91
N PHE A 17 -11.94 -24.64 -4.89
CA PHE A 17 -11.35 -24.35 -3.58
C PHE A 17 -10.69 -25.59 -2.94
N ALA A 18 -11.15 -26.80 -3.31
CA ALA A 18 -10.53 -28.05 -2.86
C ALA A 18 -9.14 -28.21 -3.48
N ASP A 19 -8.98 -27.91 -4.78
CA ASP A 19 -7.68 -27.94 -5.45
C ASP A 19 -6.70 -26.93 -4.83
N GLN A 20 -7.18 -25.73 -4.48
CA GLN A 20 -6.38 -24.72 -3.77
C GLN A 20 -5.91 -25.21 -2.40
N LEU A 21 -6.77 -25.93 -1.65
CA LEU A 21 -6.40 -26.50 -0.35
C LEU A 21 -5.35 -27.59 -0.53
N GLU A 22 -5.56 -28.53 -1.45
CA GLU A 22 -4.61 -29.61 -1.72
C GLU A 22 -3.22 -29.06 -2.11
N ALA A 23 -3.17 -28.10 -3.03
CA ALA A 23 -1.92 -27.48 -3.45
C ALA A 23 -1.24 -26.70 -2.32
N CYS A 24 -2.00 -26.02 -1.45
CA CYS A 24 -1.46 -25.37 -0.27
C CYS A 24 -0.89 -26.38 0.75
N LEU A 25 -1.55 -27.53 0.93
CA LEU A 25 -1.14 -28.57 1.88
C LEU A 25 0.27 -29.09 1.54
N ASP A 26 0.55 -29.36 0.27
CA ASP A 26 1.87 -29.84 -0.18
C ASP A 26 3.01 -28.91 0.24
N ARG A 27 2.79 -27.59 0.12
CA ARG A 27 3.76 -26.58 0.55
C ARG A 27 3.85 -26.49 2.07
N VAL A 28 2.72 -26.55 2.77
CA VAL A 28 2.69 -26.52 4.23
C VAL A 28 3.40 -27.74 4.83
N LEU A 29 3.21 -28.94 4.27
CA LEU A 29 3.91 -30.16 4.70
C LEU A 29 5.43 -30.05 4.58
N THR A 30 5.91 -29.27 3.61
CA THR A 30 7.35 -29.09 3.36
C THR A 30 8.00 -28.13 4.37
N HIS A 31 7.26 -27.14 4.87
CA HIS A 31 7.82 -26.01 5.63
C HIS A 31 7.34 -25.90 7.08
N CYS A 32 6.20 -26.50 7.42
CA CYS A 32 5.59 -26.37 8.74
C CYS A 32 6.24 -27.34 9.73
N THR A 33 6.86 -26.80 10.78
CA THR A 33 7.45 -27.56 11.87
C THR A 33 6.67 -27.38 13.16
N GLY A 34 6.62 -28.43 13.98
CA GLY A 34 5.93 -28.38 15.26
C GLY A 34 6.56 -27.40 16.25
N LEU A 35 5.72 -26.60 16.91
CA LEU A 35 6.12 -25.73 18.02
C LEU A 35 6.51 -26.52 19.27
N PRO A 36 7.44 -26.01 20.08
CA PRO A 36 7.76 -26.61 21.36
C PRO A 36 6.62 -26.44 22.37
N ALA A 37 6.54 -27.38 23.33
CA ALA A 37 5.71 -27.24 24.51
C ALA A 37 6.03 -25.92 25.26
N PRO A 38 5.05 -25.26 25.91
CA PRO A 38 3.69 -25.72 26.19
C PRO A 38 2.67 -25.46 25.08
N HIS A 39 3.08 -24.96 23.91
CA HIS A 39 2.18 -24.60 22.83
C HIS A 39 1.63 -25.84 22.10
N PRO A 40 0.46 -25.74 21.46
CA PRO A 40 0.05 -26.75 20.49
C PRO A 40 1.13 -26.90 19.42
N ALA A 41 1.47 -28.14 19.06
CA ALA A 41 2.53 -28.39 18.10
C ALA A 41 2.23 -27.70 16.76
N PHE A 42 0.98 -27.67 16.31
CA PHE A 42 0.62 -27.01 15.06
C PHE A 42 -0.49 -26.00 15.29
N VAL A 43 -0.27 -24.77 14.84
CA VAL A 43 -1.26 -23.69 14.83
C VAL A 43 -1.30 -23.11 13.42
N LEU A 44 -2.44 -23.27 12.76
CA LEU A 44 -2.67 -22.85 11.37
C LEU A 44 -3.79 -21.80 11.33
N PHE A 45 -3.61 -20.76 10.54
CA PHE A 45 -4.62 -19.77 10.22
C PHE A 45 -5.01 -19.87 8.75
N PHE A 46 -6.31 -19.81 8.48
CA PHE A 46 -6.90 -19.84 7.14
C PHE A 46 -7.60 -18.51 6.92
N SER A 47 -7.00 -17.66 6.10
CA SER A 47 -7.58 -16.38 5.67
C SER A 47 -8.24 -16.56 4.30
N VAL A 48 -9.56 -16.42 4.23
CA VAL A 48 -10.35 -16.65 3.01
C VAL A 48 -11.11 -15.39 2.62
N SER A 49 -11.09 -15.03 1.33
CA SER A 49 -11.78 -13.83 0.80
C SER A 49 -12.32 -14.06 -0.62
N ASP A 50 -13.24 -13.21 -1.07
CA ASP A 50 -13.71 -13.11 -2.46
C ASP A 50 -12.86 -12.13 -3.32
N GLY A 51 -11.73 -11.68 -2.76
CA GLY A 51 -10.83 -10.68 -3.34
C GLY A 51 -11.38 -9.24 -3.31
N ARG A 52 -12.59 -9.02 -2.78
CA ARG A 52 -13.26 -7.71 -2.72
C ARG A 52 -13.45 -7.21 -1.30
N ARG A 53 -13.56 -8.13 -0.34
CA ARG A 53 -13.76 -7.84 1.08
C ARG A 53 -12.57 -8.28 1.89
N ARG A 54 -12.47 -7.73 3.11
CA ARG A 54 -11.49 -8.19 4.10
C ARG A 54 -11.66 -9.69 4.33
N ALA A 55 -10.55 -10.41 4.43
CA ALA A 55 -10.57 -11.85 4.62
C ALA A 55 -11.29 -12.24 5.92
N HIS A 56 -12.06 -13.32 5.85
CA HIS A 56 -12.50 -14.05 7.01
C HIS A 56 -11.37 -14.97 7.46
N VAL A 57 -10.94 -14.80 8.70
CA VAL A 57 -9.86 -15.60 9.28
C VAL A 57 -10.49 -16.68 10.16
N LEU A 58 -9.98 -17.89 10.03
CA LEU A 58 -10.22 -19.04 10.89
C LEU A 58 -8.86 -19.53 11.40
N HIS A 59 -8.84 -20.23 12.53
CA HIS A 59 -7.61 -20.90 12.94
C HIS A 59 -7.95 -22.26 13.56
N ALA A 60 -7.00 -23.17 13.43
CA ALA A 60 -7.04 -24.53 13.92
C ALA A 60 -5.73 -24.84 14.65
N ARG A 61 -5.81 -25.72 15.64
CA ARG A 61 -4.65 -26.20 16.38
C ARG A 61 -4.75 -27.69 16.64
N ALA A 62 -3.62 -28.38 16.67
CA ALA A 62 -3.58 -29.77 17.08
C ALA A 62 -2.17 -30.23 17.47
N ALA A 63 -2.08 -31.45 17.98
CA ALA A 63 -0.81 -32.13 18.22
C ALA A 63 -0.16 -32.63 16.91
N THR A 64 -0.94 -32.83 15.86
CA THR A 64 -0.46 -33.26 14.54
C THR A 64 -0.85 -32.24 13.47
N LEU A 65 -0.02 -32.11 12.44
CA LEU A 65 -0.30 -31.20 11.32
C LEU A 65 -1.56 -31.64 10.56
N GLU A 66 -1.76 -32.95 10.40
CA GLU A 66 -2.91 -33.52 9.72
C GLU A 66 -4.23 -33.15 10.40
N ASP A 67 -4.29 -33.25 11.74
CA ASP A 67 -5.50 -32.91 12.48
C ASP A 67 -5.79 -31.39 12.43
N ALA A 68 -4.76 -30.55 12.57
CA ALA A 68 -4.89 -29.10 12.46
C ALA A 68 -5.35 -28.69 11.06
N TRP A 69 -4.77 -29.30 10.02
CA TRP A 69 -5.15 -29.05 8.63
C TRP A 69 -6.59 -29.46 8.38
N ARG A 70 -6.98 -30.69 8.75
CA ARG A 70 -8.31 -31.23 8.52
C ARG A 70 -9.41 -30.35 9.12
N ASP A 71 -9.25 -29.88 10.37
CA ASP A 71 -10.21 -28.96 11.00
C ASP A 71 -10.29 -27.62 10.26
N GLY A 72 -9.14 -26.98 10.04
CA GLY A 72 -9.09 -25.65 9.44
C GLY A 72 -9.56 -25.63 7.98
N ALA A 73 -9.14 -26.61 7.18
CA ALA A 73 -9.51 -26.76 5.79
C ALA A 73 -11.02 -27.01 5.61
N ALA A 74 -11.61 -27.88 6.44
CA ALA A 74 -13.05 -28.15 6.40
C ALA A 74 -13.89 -26.88 6.66
N ARG A 75 -13.49 -26.10 7.67
CA ARG A 75 -14.18 -24.85 8.03
C ARG A 75 -13.96 -23.75 6.98
N ALA A 76 -12.75 -23.64 6.44
CA ALA A 76 -12.43 -22.73 5.34
C ALA A 76 -13.26 -23.06 4.08
N ALA A 77 -13.35 -24.34 3.72
CA ALA A 77 -14.14 -24.81 2.57
C ALA A 77 -15.63 -24.52 2.75
N ALA A 78 -16.18 -24.77 3.94
CA ALA A 78 -17.57 -24.45 4.25
C ALA A 78 -17.84 -22.94 4.12
N TRP A 79 -16.92 -22.09 4.59
CA TRP A 79 -17.04 -20.65 4.44
C TRP A 79 -16.96 -20.21 2.96
N ALA A 80 -15.98 -20.73 2.21
CA ALA A 80 -15.76 -20.39 0.80
C ALA A 80 -16.97 -20.76 -0.08
N ALA A 81 -17.54 -21.95 0.13
CA ALA A 81 -18.71 -22.41 -0.61
C ALA A 81 -19.92 -21.48 -0.42
N GLN A 82 -20.08 -20.91 0.77
CA GLN A 82 -21.20 -20.01 1.09
C GLN A 82 -20.97 -18.57 0.65
N ASN A 83 -19.73 -18.06 0.74
CA ASN A 83 -19.45 -16.63 0.66
C ASN A 83 -18.65 -16.21 -0.58
N ALA A 84 -17.91 -17.13 -1.21
CA ALA A 84 -17.03 -16.84 -2.34
C ALA A 84 -17.03 -17.99 -3.39
N PRO A 85 -18.20 -18.46 -3.85
CA PRO A 85 -18.28 -19.61 -4.75
C PRO A 85 -17.53 -19.32 -6.07
N GLY A 86 -16.53 -20.16 -6.37
CA GLY A 86 -15.70 -20.07 -7.58
C GLY A 86 -14.75 -18.86 -7.64
N ARG A 87 -14.61 -18.08 -6.56
CA ARG A 87 -13.83 -16.83 -6.53
C ARG A 87 -13.03 -16.63 -5.25
N ALA A 88 -12.78 -17.72 -4.53
CA ALA A 88 -12.12 -17.67 -3.24
C ALA A 88 -10.61 -17.51 -3.41
N TRP A 89 -10.04 -16.61 -2.61
CA TRP A 89 -8.61 -16.51 -2.35
C TRP A 89 -8.34 -17.14 -1.00
N LEU A 90 -7.27 -17.93 -0.92
CA LEU A 90 -6.84 -18.61 0.28
C LEU A 90 -5.43 -18.16 0.64
N ARG A 91 -5.23 -17.79 1.90
CA ARG A 91 -3.90 -17.73 2.50
C ARG A 91 -3.89 -18.65 3.71
N VAL A 92 -2.87 -19.49 3.81
CA VAL A 92 -2.63 -20.34 4.98
C VAL A 92 -1.35 -19.88 5.65
N ASP A 93 -1.45 -19.49 6.91
CA ASP A 93 -0.32 -19.11 7.76
C ASP A 93 -0.10 -20.21 8.81
N TRP A 94 1.14 -20.61 9.05
CA TRP A 94 1.51 -21.45 10.18
C TRP A 94 2.45 -20.69 11.11
N VAL A 95 2.27 -20.88 12.41
CA VAL A 95 3.16 -20.27 13.40
C VAL A 95 4.52 -20.97 13.34
N ASP A 96 5.59 -20.21 13.09
CA ASP A 96 6.96 -20.73 12.94
C ASP A 96 7.87 -20.42 14.13
N ALA A 97 7.54 -19.39 14.92
CA ALA A 97 8.22 -19.06 16.16
C ALA A 97 7.31 -18.31 17.11
N VAL A 98 7.53 -18.52 18.40
CA VAL A 98 6.81 -17.88 19.50
C VAL A 98 7.81 -17.33 20.50
N ASP A 99 7.64 -16.06 20.87
CA ASP A 99 8.33 -15.42 21.98
C ASP A 99 7.31 -15.09 23.07
N THR A 100 7.58 -15.52 24.30
CA THR A 100 6.66 -15.35 25.43
C THR A 100 7.20 -14.30 26.37
N VAL A 101 6.44 -13.22 26.54
CA VAL A 101 6.84 -12.09 27.37
C VAL A 101 5.76 -11.76 28.40
N GLY A 102 6.16 -11.10 29.49
CA GLY A 102 5.20 -10.48 30.42
C GLY A 102 4.58 -9.24 29.78
N TRP A 103 3.32 -8.95 30.14
CA TRP A 103 2.56 -7.83 29.61
C TRP A 103 3.27 -6.48 29.74
N LYS A 104 3.98 -6.28 30.86
CA LYS A 104 4.79 -5.06 31.05
C LYS A 104 5.87 -4.93 29.96
N ALA A 105 6.65 -5.99 29.72
CA ALA A 105 7.71 -5.98 28.73
C ALA A 105 7.15 -5.80 27.31
N PHE A 106 6.00 -6.41 27.02
CA PHE A 106 5.28 -6.19 25.76
C PHE A 106 4.92 -4.70 25.56
N ASN A 107 4.29 -4.07 26.55
CA ASN A 107 3.94 -2.65 26.49
C ASN A 107 5.17 -1.74 26.35
N ASP A 108 6.25 -2.02 27.08
CA ASP A 108 7.51 -1.27 26.95
C ASP A 108 8.08 -1.40 25.53
N GLY A 109 7.98 -2.59 24.92
CA GLY A 109 8.38 -2.84 23.53
C GLY A 109 7.52 -2.07 22.52
N LEU A 110 6.20 -2.03 22.71
CA LEU A 110 5.30 -1.28 21.83
C LEU A 110 5.62 0.22 21.78
N ALA A 111 6.12 0.81 22.88
CA ALA A 111 6.55 2.21 22.91
C ALA A 111 7.71 2.51 21.95
N GLN A 112 8.50 1.50 21.56
CA GLN A 112 9.59 1.61 20.59
C GLN A 112 9.12 1.34 19.14
N VAL A 113 7.88 0.90 18.96
CA VAL A 113 7.32 0.60 17.64
C VAL A 113 6.49 1.78 17.16
N LYS A 114 6.79 2.30 15.97
CA LYS A 114 5.98 3.36 15.34
C LYS A 114 4.52 2.93 15.23
N ARG A 115 3.59 3.86 15.47
CA ARG A 115 2.15 3.64 15.34
C ARG A 115 1.82 2.97 14.01
N ASN A 116 1.08 1.85 14.06
CA ASN A 116 0.66 1.02 12.92
C ASN A 116 1.80 0.26 12.19
N TYR A 117 2.96 0.08 12.83
CA TYR A 117 4.11 -0.67 12.27
C TYR A 117 4.45 -1.92 13.09
N PHE A 118 3.50 -2.46 13.87
CA PHE A 118 3.73 -3.71 14.59
C PHE A 118 3.70 -4.88 13.61
N ARG A 119 4.78 -5.68 13.58
CA ARG A 119 5.05 -6.74 12.59
C ARG A 119 5.08 -8.13 13.25
N GLY A 120 3.97 -8.52 13.88
CA GLY A 120 3.86 -9.82 14.55
C GLY A 120 2.41 -10.18 14.87
N GLY A 121 2.16 -11.48 15.07
CA GLY A 121 0.92 -11.99 15.64
C GLY A 121 0.94 -11.96 17.17
N ILE A 122 -0.23 -12.03 17.79
CA ILE A 122 -0.41 -12.02 19.25
C ILE A 122 -1.37 -13.14 19.65
N ALA A 123 -0.95 -14.01 20.56
CA ALA A 123 -1.83 -14.92 21.29
C ALA A 123 -1.87 -14.56 22.79
N LEU A 124 -3.06 -14.64 23.39
CA LEU A 124 -3.33 -14.21 24.78
C LEU A 124 -3.31 -15.37 25.81
N ASP A 125 -3.07 -16.58 25.33
CA ASP A 125 -3.03 -17.82 26.11
C ASP A 125 -2.09 -18.85 25.46
N ASP A 126 -1.54 -19.77 26.26
CA ASP A 126 -0.58 -20.79 25.80
C ASP A 126 -1.18 -21.72 24.75
N ALA A 127 -2.50 -21.94 24.84
CA ALA A 127 -3.21 -22.88 24.01
C ALA A 127 -3.50 -22.29 22.63
N PHE A 128 -3.36 -20.98 22.41
CA PHE A 128 -3.80 -20.25 21.20
C PHE A 128 -5.33 -20.25 21.00
N ASP A 129 -6.12 -20.20 22.07
CA ASP A 129 -7.58 -19.96 22.04
C ASP A 129 -7.92 -18.59 21.49
N VAL A 130 -7.12 -17.60 21.86
CA VAL A 130 -7.30 -16.23 21.45
C VAL A 130 -6.02 -15.75 20.81
N ALA A 131 -5.93 -15.95 19.49
CA ALA A 131 -4.78 -15.59 18.68
C ALA A 131 -5.18 -14.77 17.44
N PHE A 132 -4.36 -13.78 17.12
CA PHE A 132 -4.56 -12.85 16.01
C PHE A 132 -3.29 -12.72 15.17
N LEU A 133 -3.45 -12.80 13.85
CA LEU A 133 -2.39 -12.52 12.89
C LEU A 133 -1.98 -11.03 12.90
N GLU A 134 -0.77 -10.75 12.42
CA GLU A 134 -0.30 -9.37 12.17
C GLU A 134 -1.31 -8.56 11.35
N GLN A 135 -1.87 -9.19 10.31
CA GLN A 135 -2.84 -8.56 9.41
C GLN A 135 -4.15 -8.23 10.13
N GLU A 136 -4.62 -9.11 11.02
CA GLU A 136 -5.81 -8.88 11.84
C GLU A 136 -5.59 -7.70 12.80
N ILE A 137 -4.45 -7.68 13.49
CA ILE A 137 -4.09 -6.64 14.46
C ILE A 137 -4.05 -5.26 13.80
N ASN A 138 -3.35 -5.15 12.67
CA ASN A 138 -3.18 -3.87 11.97
C ASN A 138 -4.47 -3.42 11.26
N ALA A 139 -5.21 -4.34 10.62
CA ALA A 139 -6.45 -4.00 9.91
C ALA A 139 -7.58 -3.53 10.85
N ASN A 140 -7.54 -3.93 12.13
CA ASN A 140 -8.53 -3.57 13.13
C ASN A 140 -8.01 -2.53 14.14
N ALA A 141 -6.85 -1.91 13.86
CA ALA A 141 -6.25 -0.88 14.72
C ALA A 141 -6.15 -1.33 16.20
N MET A 142 -5.85 -2.60 16.45
CA MET A 142 -5.84 -3.18 17.80
C MET A 142 -4.70 -2.63 18.67
N LEU A 143 -3.66 -2.07 18.03
CA LEU A 143 -2.52 -1.39 18.67
C LEU A 143 -2.48 0.12 18.37
N TYR A 144 -3.64 0.79 18.44
CA TYR A 144 -3.79 2.22 18.13
C TYR A 144 -4.15 3.08 19.34
N GLY A 145 -3.24 3.99 19.71
CA GLY A 145 -3.40 4.96 20.81
C GLY A 145 -4.01 6.32 20.41
N GLY A 146 -4.40 6.51 19.15
CA GLY A 146 -4.90 7.80 18.65
C GLY A 146 -3.92 8.57 17.77
N ALA A 147 -4.43 9.60 17.08
CA ALA A 147 -3.68 10.36 16.07
C ALA A 147 -2.52 11.18 16.66
N GLN A 148 -2.55 11.48 17.96
CA GLN A 148 -1.50 12.21 18.66
C GLN A 148 -0.41 11.31 19.27
N VAL A 149 -0.64 9.99 19.30
CA VAL A 149 0.34 9.03 19.83
C VAL A 149 1.16 8.46 18.68
N SER A 150 2.47 8.67 18.68
CA SER A 150 3.36 8.29 17.57
C SER A 150 3.81 6.82 17.59
N HIS A 151 3.55 6.10 18.68
CA HIS A 151 3.92 4.69 18.86
C HIS A 151 2.69 3.77 18.98
N ALA A 152 2.92 2.46 18.92
CA ALA A 152 1.89 1.44 19.07
C ALA A 152 1.38 1.37 20.52
N VAL A 153 0.07 1.24 20.72
CA VAL A 153 -0.53 1.18 22.06
C VAL A 153 -1.71 0.21 22.05
N VAL A 154 -1.77 -0.71 23.01
CA VAL A 154 -2.88 -1.66 23.12
C VAL A 154 -4.21 -0.91 23.26
N ASN A 155 -5.15 -1.23 22.38
CA ASN A 155 -6.49 -0.68 22.39
C ASN A 155 -7.50 -1.76 22.78
N ALA A 156 -7.79 -1.86 24.09
CA ALA A 156 -8.69 -2.89 24.63
C ALA A 156 -10.10 -2.86 24.03
N HIS A 157 -10.58 -1.68 23.60
CA HIS A 157 -11.88 -1.57 22.91
C HIS A 157 -11.84 -2.24 21.54
N ASN A 158 -10.81 -1.98 20.73
CA ASN A 158 -10.67 -2.58 19.40
C ASN A 158 -10.44 -4.10 19.48
N PHE A 159 -9.72 -4.57 20.51
CA PHE A 159 -9.65 -6.00 20.82
C PHE A 159 -11.05 -6.58 21.07
N ALA A 160 -11.88 -5.94 21.90
CA ALA A 160 -13.23 -6.41 22.20
C ALA A 160 -14.14 -6.41 20.96
N VAL A 161 -14.05 -5.37 20.11
CA VAL A 161 -14.82 -5.29 18.87
C VAL A 161 -14.43 -6.40 17.90
N TYR A 162 -13.13 -6.58 17.65
CA TYR A 162 -12.70 -7.57 16.66
C TYR A 162 -12.86 -9.00 17.16
N SER A 163 -12.59 -9.28 18.44
CA SER A 163 -12.83 -10.61 19.03
C SER A 163 -14.30 -11.01 19.02
N GLN A 164 -15.23 -10.06 19.23
CA GLN A 164 -16.67 -10.33 19.06
C GLN A 164 -16.99 -10.79 17.63
N ALA A 165 -16.39 -10.14 16.62
CA ALA A 165 -16.58 -10.52 15.22
C ALA A 165 -15.88 -11.84 14.85
N ARG A 166 -14.69 -12.09 15.43
CA ARG A 166 -13.80 -13.22 15.08
C ARG A 166 -14.12 -14.52 15.82
N PHE A 167 -14.57 -14.41 17.07
CA PHE A 167 -14.79 -15.54 17.99
C PHE A 167 -16.20 -15.58 18.59
N GLY A 168 -17.06 -14.60 18.27
CA GLY A 168 -18.40 -14.51 18.85
C GLY A 168 -18.45 -13.99 20.29
N THR A 169 -17.29 -13.64 20.87
CA THR A 169 -17.17 -13.15 22.25
C THR A 169 -16.29 -11.91 22.31
N ALA A 170 -16.77 -10.84 22.95
CA ALA A 170 -16.00 -9.63 23.19
C ALA A 170 -14.96 -9.85 24.30
N LEU A 171 -13.69 -9.88 23.92
CA LEU A 171 -12.55 -10.13 24.79
C LEU A 171 -11.75 -8.85 25.02
N ARG A 172 -11.42 -8.59 26.29
CA ARG A 172 -10.47 -7.53 26.67
C ARG A 172 -9.21 -8.20 27.21
N PRO A 173 -8.01 -7.85 26.70
CA PRO A 173 -6.77 -8.40 27.24
C PRO A 173 -6.63 -8.05 28.72
N ASP A 174 -6.21 -9.02 29.52
CA ASP A 174 -5.77 -8.78 30.89
C ASP A 174 -4.41 -8.08 30.86
N LEU A 175 -4.38 -6.86 31.39
CA LEU A 175 -3.20 -5.98 31.34
C LEU A 175 -2.31 -6.12 32.59
N ALA A 176 -2.54 -7.13 33.43
CA ALA A 176 -1.71 -7.38 34.61
C ALA A 176 -0.23 -7.55 34.20
N PRO A 177 0.74 -6.91 34.89
CA PRO A 177 2.14 -6.85 34.45
C PRO A 177 2.80 -8.21 34.12
N ASP A 178 2.48 -9.23 34.93
CA ASP A 178 3.05 -10.58 34.81
C ASP A 178 2.20 -11.52 33.94
N ARG A 179 1.07 -11.05 33.41
CA ARG A 179 0.27 -11.81 32.46
C ARG A 179 1.12 -12.10 31.24
N ARG A 180 1.23 -13.37 30.87
CA ARG A 180 1.97 -13.79 29.68
C ARG A 180 1.19 -13.43 28.42
N VAL A 181 1.92 -12.94 27.42
CA VAL A 181 1.46 -12.74 26.05
C VAL A 181 2.48 -13.39 25.12
N HIS A 182 1.98 -14.02 24.06
CA HIS A 182 2.79 -14.76 23.10
C HIS A 182 2.85 -13.98 21.80
N LEU A 183 4.02 -13.47 21.46
CA LEU A 183 4.29 -12.82 20.18
C LEU A 183 4.76 -13.88 19.21
N PHE A 184 4.22 -13.90 18.00
CA PHE A 184 4.55 -14.95 17.05
C PHE A 184 4.78 -14.45 15.64
N THR A 185 5.62 -15.17 14.90
CA THR A 185 5.81 -15.00 13.46
C THR A 185 5.17 -16.16 12.71
N THR A 186 5.02 -16.00 11.40
CA THR A 186 4.38 -17.02 10.55
C THR A 186 5.17 -17.24 9.28
N GLY A 187 5.27 -18.50 8.87
CA GLY A 187 5.39 -18.82 7.45
C GLY A 187 4.01 -18.85 6.81
N ALA A 188 3.90 -18.59 5.51
CA ALA A 188 2.61 -18.63 4.85
C ALA A 188 2.70 -18.97 3.36
N VAL A 189 1.57 -19.44 2.83
CA VAL A 189 1.33 -19.62 1.40
C VAL A 189 0.03 -18.92 1.00
N PHE A 190 -0.04 -18.47 -0.24
CA PHE A 190 -1.22 -17.84 -0.83
C PHE A 190 -1.58 -18.52 -2.15
N CYS A 191 -2.87 -18.78 -2.35
CA CYS A 191 -3.42 -19.32 -3.59
C CYS A 191 -4.64 -18.49 -4.01
N GLY A 192 -4.58 -17.95 -5.23
CA GLY A 192 -5.65 -17.14 -5.81
C GLY A 192 -6.62 -17.98 -6.66
N GLU A 193 -7.51 -17.28 -7.39
CA GLU A 193 -8.46 -17.91 -8.34
C GLU A 193 -7.76 -18.72 -9.46
N ASP A 194 -6.47 -18.47 -9.71
CA ASP A 194 -5.65 -19.16 -10.72
C ASP A 194 -5.12 -20.52 -10.27
N GLY A 195 -5.35 -20.91 -9.01
CA GLY A 195 -4.86 -22.17 -8.43
C GLY A 195 -3.34 -22.20 -8.20
N VAL A 196 -2.62 -21.11 -8.47
CA VAL A 196 -1.17 -21.07 -8.32
C VAL A 196 -0.83 -20.76 -6.87
N VAL A 197 -0.03 -21.63 -6.25
CA VAL A 197 0.44 -21.44 -4.87
C VAL A 197 1.73 -20.63 -4.86
N HIS A 198 1.71 -19.56 -4.09
CA HIS A 198 2.84 -18.67 -3.87
C HIS A 198 3.29 -18.73 -2.42
N ASP A 199 4.58 -18.94 -2.19
CA ASP A 199 5.16 -18.76 -0.87
C ASP A 199 5.09 -17.28 -0.48
N ILE A 200 4.85 -17.01 0.79
CA ILE A 200 4.90 -15.66 1.37
C ILE A 200 6.18 -15.56 2.20
N ALA A 201 6.99 -14.54 1.90
CA ALA A 201 8.20 -14.28 2.68
C ALA A 201 7.82 -14.02 4.14
N GLY A 202 8.44 -14.76 5.08
CA GLY A 202 8.07 -14.73 6.50
C GLY A 202 8.75 -13.63 7.32
N ARG A 203 9.99 -13.23 6.98
CA ARG A 203 10.80 -12.28 7.78
C ARG A 203 11.56 -11.28 6.91
N GLY A 204 12.04 -10.20 7.54
CA GLY A 204 12.83 -9.17 6.90
C GLY A 204 12.00 -8.15 6.10
N PHE A 205 12.65 -7.42 5.20
CA PHE A 205 11.99 -6.37 4.40
C PHE A 205 10.95 -6.91 3.43
N ASP A 206 11.05 -8.20 3.05
CA ASP A 206 10.08 -8.86 2.17
C ASP A 206 8.89 -9.47 2.91
N ALA A 207 8.90 -9.48 4.25
CA ALA A 207 7.87 -10.10 5.06
C ALA A 207 6.44 -9.69 4.63
N GLY A 208 5.59 -10.69 4.37
CA GLY A 208 4.20 -10.53 3.95
C GLY A 208 3.99 -10.39 2.43
N ARG A 209 5.05 -10.40 1.61
CA ARG A 209 4.97 -10.38 0.15
C ARG A 209 5.08 -11.78 -0.45
N ARG A 210 4.39 -12.00 -1.58
CA ARG A 210 4.58 -13.19 -2.41
C ARG A 210 6.04 -13.26 -2.87
N VAL A 211 6.65 -14.43 -2.75
CA VAL A 211 7.95 -14.72 -3.34
C VAL A 211 7.78 -14.80 -4.85
N VAL A 212 8.50 -13.95 -5.57
CA VAL A 212 8.54 -13.93 -7.04
C VAL A 212 9.98 -14.19 -7.44
N GLU A 213 10.27 -15.39 -7.95
CA GLU A 213 11.64 -15.80 -8.29
C GLU A 213 12.24 -14.96 -9.42
N ARG A 214 11.42 -14.55 -10.40
CA ARG A 214 11.86 -13.75 -11.53
C ARG A 214 10.80 -12.74 -11.94
N LEU A 215 11.20 -11.47 -12.00
CA LEU A 215 10.44 -10.39 -12.63
C LEU A 215 10.85 -10.30 -14.10
N ASP A 216 10.10 -10.96 -14.98
CA ASP A 216 10.29 -10.82 -16.42
C ASP A 216 9.54 -9.60 -16.98
N GLN A 217 9.78 -9.32 -18.27
CA GLN A 217 9.19 -8.17 -18.96
C GLN A 217 7.65 -8.19 -18.91
N HIS A 218 7.03 -9.37 -19.05
CA HIS A 218 5.59 -9.50 -19.03
C HIS A 218 5.01 -9.18 -17.63
N ALA A 219 5.63 -9.73 -16.58
CA ALA A 219 5.24 -9.45 -15.20
C ALA A 219 5.39 -7.96 -14.85
N VAL A 220 6.50 -7.32 -15.27
CA VAL A 220 6.72 -5.88 -15.06
C VAL A 220 5.67 -5.04 -15.80
N HIS A 221 5.38 -5.37 -17.06
CA HIS A 221 4.35 -4.68 -17.82
C HIS A 221 2.96 -4.80 -17.16
N ALA A 222 2.59 -6.00 -16.69
CA ALA A 222 1.34 -6.23 -15.98
C ALA A 222 1.26 -5.45 -14.65
N LEU A 223 2.38 -5.31 -13.92
CA LEU A 223 2.46 -4.49 -12.71
C LEU A 223 2.23 -3.00 -13.02
N VAL A 224 2.87 -2.47 -14.07
CA VAL A 224 2.68 -1.07 -14.51
C VAL A 224 1.24 -0.83 -14.94
N ASP A 225 0.69 -1.69 -15.79
CA ASP A 225 -0.67 -1.58 -16.31
C ASP A 225 -1.73 -1.65 -15.20
N SER A 226 -1.62 -2.63 -14.29
CA SER A 226 -2.54 -2.76 -13.16
C SER A 226 -2.45 -1.58 -12.19
N GLY A 227 -1.23 -1.10 -11.88
CA GLY A 227 -0.98 0.07 -11.04
C GLY A 227 -1.54 1.36 -11.66
N ALA A 228 -1.30 1.58 -12.95
CA ALA A 228 -1.78 2.75 -13.68
C ALA A 228 -3.31 2.77 -13.78
N ARG A 229 -3.95 1.63 -14.06
CA ARG A 229 -5.41 1.51 -14.02
C ARG A 229 -5.98 1.80 -12.63
N PHE A 230 -5.34 1.33 -11.57
CA PHE A 230 -5.76 1.65 -10.20
C PHE A 230 -5.66 3.14 -9.93
N LEU A 231 -4.53 3.75 -10.29
CA LEU A 231 -4.26 5.17 -10.08
C LEU A 231 -5.22 6.06 -10.91
N ALA A 232 -5.50 5.71 -12.15
CA ALA A 232 -6.45 6.40 -13.02
C ALA A 232 -7.86 6.42 -12.40
N ARG A 233 -8.30 5.32 -11.78
CA ARG A 233 -9.58 5.27 -11.04
C ARG A 233 -9.62 6.16 -9.81
N GLN A 234 -8.47 6.62 -9.30
CA GLN A 234 -8.44 7.58 -8.21
C GLN A 234 -8.69 9.01 -8.68
N VAL A 235 -8.60 9.31 -9.98
CA VAL A 235 -8.93 10.62 -10.54
C VAL A 235 -10.45 10.79 -10.54
N GLN A 236 -10.92 11.79 -9.79
CA GLN A 236 -12.33 12.15 -9.70
C GLN A 236 -12.78 12.93 -10.94
N PRO A 237 -14.10 13.08 -11.20
CA PRO A 237 -14.60 13.86 -12.34
C PRO A 237 -14.07 15.31 -12.41
N GLY A 238 -13.71 15.92 -11.27
CA GLY A 238 -13.10 17.25 -11.20
C GLY A 238 -11.57 17.26 -11.38
N GLY A 239 -10.94 16.14 -11.72
CA GLY A 239 -9.50 16.00 -11.93
C GLY A 239 -8.66 15.83 -10.67
N ARG A 240 -9.22 16.11 -9.49
CA ARG A 240 -8.57 15.84 -8.19
C ARG A 240 -8.46 14.33 -7.94
N PHE A 241 -7.35 13.88 -7.36
CA PHE A 241 -7.22 12.50 -6.91
C PHE A 241 -7.94 12.26 -5.57
N VAL A 242 -8.45 11.05 -5.37
CA VAL A 242 -8.62 10.51 -4.02
C VAL A 242 -7.22 10.32 -3.43
N TYR A 243 -6.84 11.18 -2.48
CA TYR A 243 -5.47 11.25 -1.97
C TYR A 243 -5.01 9.97 -1.27
N GLY A 244 -5.94 9.30 -0.60
CA GLY A 244 -5.69 8.04 0.09
C GLY A 244 -6.75 7.77 1.14
N TYR A 245 -6.58 6.65 1.83
CA TYR A 245 -7.50 6.19 2.88
C TYR A 245 -6.73 5.86 4.15
N PHE A 246 -7.40 6.00 5.30
CA PHE A 246 -7.02 5.30 6.52
C PHE A 246 -7.59 3.87 6.45
N PRO A 247 -6.79 2.85 6.09
CA PRO A 247 -7.31 1.55 5.66
C PRO A 247 -8.04 0.78 6.78
N CYS A 248 -7.66 0.98 8.03
CA CYS A 248 -8.32 0.35 9.17
C CYS A 248 -9.72 0.93 9.44
N PHE A 249 -9.99 2.17 9.04
CA PHE A 249 -11.25 2.88 9.28
C PHE A 249 -12.13 3.02 8.04
N ASP A 250 -11.61 2.66 6.86
CA ASP A 250 -12.26 2.91 5.57
C ASP A 250 -12.70 4.37 5.40
N ARG A 251 -11.79 5.30 5.72
CA ARG A 251 -12.05 6.74 5.67
C ARG A 251 -11.07 7.44 4.74
N PRO A 252 -11.52 8.36 3.87
CA PRO A 252 -10.63 9.14 3.03
C PRO A 252 -9.76 10.06 3.90
N ILE A 253 -8.52 10.27 3.45
CA ILE A 253 -7.62 11.26 4.03
C ILE A 253 -8.10 12.65 3.55
N PRO A 254 -8.44 13.58 4.46
CA PRO A 254 -9.06 14.85 4.08
C PRO A 254 -8.06 15.87 3.51
N THR A 255 -6.76 15.67 3.75
CA THR A 255 -5.71 16.56 3.26
C THR A 255 -5.40 16.31 1.78
N TYR A 256 -4.71 17.26 1.16
CA TYR A 256 -4.25 17.16 -0.21
C TYR A 256 -2.82 17.66 -0.30
N ASN A 257 -2.04 17.06 -1.19
CA ASN A 257 -0.69 17.49 -1.47
C ASN A 257 -0.57 17.68 -2.98
N THR A 258 -0.32 18.92 -3.41
CA THR A 258 -0.31 19.26 -4.84
C THR A 258 0.92 18.70 -5.57
N LEU A 259 2.06 18.55 -4.89
CA LEU A 259 3.22 17.83 -5.43
C LEU A 259 2.84 16.38 -5.76
N ARG A 260 2.10 15.71 -4.87
CA ARG A 260 1.63 14.34 -5.13
C ARG A 260 0.60 14.25 -6.26
N HIS A 261 -0.18 15.32 -6.50
CA HIS A 261 -1.00 15.41 -7.70
C HIS A 261 -0.09 15.37 -8.92
N ALA A 262 0.82 16.33 -9.07
CA ALA A 262 1.72 16.43 -10.21
C ALA A 262 2.53 15.15 -10.46
N SER A 263 3.10 14.55 -9.40
CA SER A 263 3.89 13.32 -9.54
C SER A 263 3.04 12.13 -10.00
N SER A 264 1.79 12.04 -9.53
CA SER A 264 0.87 10.96 -9.92
C SER A 264 0.40 11.14 -11.36
N THR A 265 0.16 12.37 -11.79
CA THR A 265 -0.15 12.70 -13.19
C THR A 265 1.01 12.31 -14.10
N TYR A 266 2.24 12.72 -13.76
CA TYR A 266 3.45 12.32 -14.50
C TYR A 266 3.57 10.80 -14.62
N ALA A 267 3.41 10.06 -13.51
CA ALA A 267 3.45 8.60 -13.51
C ALA A 267 2.36 7.96 -14.40
N LEU A 268 1.16 8.56 -14.47
CA LEU A 268 0.13 8.11 -15.40
C LEU A 268 0.55 8.32 -16.86
N VAL A 269 1.19 9.44 -17.19
CA VAL A 269 1.68 9.70 -18.56
C VAL A 269 2.77 8.70 -18.96
N GLU A 270 3.74 8.45 -18.10
CA GLU A 270 4.78 7.41 -18.32
C GLU A 270 4.15 6.02 -18.56
N ALA A 271 3.16 5.65 -17.73
CA ALA A 271 2.46 4.39 -17.92
C ALA A 271 1.62 4.38 -19.21
N TRP A 272 1.05 5.51 -19.61
CA TRP A 272 0.27 5.63 -20.83
C TRP A 272 1.13 5.54 -22.09
N GLU A 273 2.34 6.09 -22.09
CA GLU A 273 3.31 5.90 -23.18
C GLU A 273 3.56 4.40 -23.46
N LEU A 274 3.64 3.60 -22.40
CA LEU A 274 3.85 2.15 -22.51
C LEU A 274 2.59 1.38 -22.92
N THR A 275 1.42 1.79 -22.42
CA THR A 275 0.19 0.96 -22.48
C THR A 275 -0.88 1.45 -23.45
N GLY A 276 -0.89 2.75 -23.80
CA GLY A 276 -1.79 3.35 -24.78
C GLY A 276 -3.28 3.39 -24.40
N GLY A 277 -3.67 3.06 -23.16
CA GLY A 277 -5.08 2.92 -22.78
C GLY A 277 -5.90 4.23 -22.74
N ASP A 278 -7.08 4.26 -23.38
CA ASP A 278 -7.96 5.44 -23.44
C ASP A 278 -8.43 5.94 -22.06
N ALA A 279 -8.72 5.01 -21.15
CA ALA A 279 -9.13 5.38 -19.79
C ALA A 279 -8.01 6.09 -19.01
N LEU A 280 -6.74 5.73 -19.27
CA LEU A 280 -5.60 6.43 -18.68
C LEU A 280 -5.48 7.82 -19.29
N ARG A 281 -5.59 7.93 -20.62
CA ARG A 281 -5.57 9.22 -21.31
C ARG A 281 -6.62 10.19 -20.76
N GLN A 282 -7.86 9.74 -20.61
CA GLN A 282 -8.93 10.58 -20.05
C GLN A 282 -8.61 11.04 -18.62
N ALA A 283 -8.09 10.15 -17.77
CA ALA A 283 -7.70 10.48 -16.40
C ALA A 283 -6.54 11.49 -16.37
N ILE A 284 -5.55 11.33 -17.25
CA ILE A 284 -4.42 12.26 -17.42
C ILE A 284 -4.92 13.64 -17.83
N GLU A 285 -5.71 13.74 -18.90
CA GLU A 285 -6.22 15.02 -19.41
C GLU A 285 -7.06 15.75 -18.37
N THR A 286 -7.92 15.02 -17.64
CA THR A 286 -8.73 15.59 -16.54
C THR A 286 -7.86 16.09 -15.39
N SER A 287 -6.81 15.33 -15.04
CA SER A 287 -5.86 15.69 -13.99
C SER A 287 -5.01 16.92 -14.37
N LEU A 288 -4.50 16.98 -15.59
CA LEU A 288 -3.75 18.14 -16.11
C LEU A 288 -4.62 19.40 -16.15
N ALA A 289 -5.89 19.27 -16.55
CA ALA A 289 -6.84 20.38 -16.52
C ALA A 289 -7.04 20.94 -15.10
N TYR A 290 -7.10 20.06 -14.09
CA TYR A 290 -7.18 20.50 -12.70
C TYR A 290 -5.88 21.16 -12.20
N LEU A 291 -4.72 20.63 -12.57
CA LEU A 291 -3.43 21.28 -12.27
C LEU A 291 -3.41 22.72 -12.81
N ALA A 292 -3.63 22.88 -14.11
CA ALA A 292 -3.58 24.17 -14.78
C ALA A 292 -4.66 25.14 -14.30
N GLY A 293 -5.90 24.65 -14.13
CA GLY A 293 -7.04 25.51 -13.80
C GLY A 293 -7.23 25.80 -12.31
N SER A 294 -6.60 25.04 -11.40
CA SER A 294 -6.90 25.13 -9.96
C SER A 294 -5.71 25.11 -9.03
N LEU A 295 -4.58 24.50 -9.40
CA LEU A 295 -3.42 24.35 -8.50
C LEU A 295 -2.25 25.26 -8.89
N ILE A 296 -2.20 25.69 -10.14
CA ILE A 296 -1.18 26.61 -10.62
C ILE A 296 -1.68 28.04 -10.52
N ARG A 297 -0.84 28.93 -9.98
CA ARG A 297 -1.10 30.37 -9.91
C ARG A 297 -0.07 31.11 -10.77
N HIS A 298 -0.55 32.12 -11.49
CA HIS A 298 0.27 32.95 -12.36
C HIS A 298 0.63 34.28 -11.68
N TYR A 299 1.84 34.77 -11.94
CA TYR A 299 2.45 35.95 -11.32
C TYR A 299 3.15 36.81 -12.38
N THR A 300 3.26 38.10 -12.08
CA THR A 300 4.21 39.00 -12.76
C THR A 300 5.36 39.24 -11.80
N LEU A 301 6.56 38.85 -12.20
CA LEU A 301 7.78 39.02 -11.41
C LEU A 301 8.20 40.50 -11.35
N PRO A 302 9.07 40.91 -10.41
CA PRO A 302 9.55 42.30 -10.29
C PRO A 302 10.22 42.85 -11.56
N ASP A 303 10.77 41.99 -12.40
CA ASP A 303 11.39 42.33 -13.68
C ASP A 303 10.41 42.36 -14.88
N GLY A 304 9.11 42.15 -14.61
CA GLY A 304 8.03 42.17 -15.61
C GLY A 304 7.77 40.84 -16.31
N ARG A 305 8.60 39.80 -16.08
CA ARG A 305 8.36 38.47 -16.67
C ARG A 305 7.13 37.80 -16.07
N ARG A 306 6.48 36.96 -16.87
CA ARG A 306 5.39 36.09 -16.42
C ARG A 306 5.96 34.79 -15.87
N ALA A 307 5.45 34.37 -14.72
CA ALA A 307 5.83 33.12 -14.10
C ALA A 307 4.59 32.42 -13.55
N ALA A 308 4.65 31.10 -13.49
CA ALA A 308 3.62 30.27 -12.91
C ALA A 308 4.23 29.39 -11.82
N PHE A 309 3.46 29.12 -10.78
CA PHE A 309 3.87 28.24 -9.70
C PHE A 309 2.76 27.28 -9.30
N LEU A 310 3.13 26.01 -9.06
CA LEU A 310 2.31 25.09 -8.30
C LEU A 310 2.25 25.56 -6.85
N VAL A 311 1.04 25.86 -6.37
CA VAL A 311 0.78 26.30 -4.99
C VAL A 311 0.21 25.12 -4.21
N ASP A 312 0.84 24.76 -3.10
CA ASP A 312 0.37 23.71 -2.20
C ASP A 312 -0.56 24.27 -1.12
N THR A 313 -1.25 23.35 -0.44
CA THR A 313 -2.02 23.67 0.76
C THR A 313 -1.15 24.41 1.79
N GLY A 314 -1.70 25.48 2.35
CA GLY A 314 -0.97 26.38 3.26
C GLY A 314 -0.25 27.55 2.57
N GLU A 315 -0.60 27.86 1.32
CA GLU A 315 -0.05 28.99 0.53
C GLU A 315 1.49 28.92 0.41
N GLU A 316 2.00 27.72 0.15
CA GLU A 316 3.43 27.48 -0.08
C GLU A 316 3.71 27.15 -1.54
N ILE A 317 4.78 27.73 -2.08
CA ILE A 317 5.39 27.34 -3.35
C ILE A 317 6.62 26.51 -3.02
N LYS A 318 6.64 25.25 -3.44
CA LYS A 318 7.74 24.30 -3.17
C LYS A 318 8.48 24.00 -4.46
N LEU A 319 9.81 24.14 -4.44
CA LEU A 319 10.67 23.89 -5.61
C LEU A 319 10.40 22.53 -6.26
N GLY A 320 10.45 21.44 -5.47
CA GLY A 320 10.21 20.09 -5.97
C GLY A 320 8.83 19.89 -6.59
N GLY A 321 7.79 20.52 -6.00
CA GLY A 321 6.44 20.49 -6.56
C GLY A 321 6.35 21.17 -7.92
N ASN A 322 7.03 22.30 -8.08
CA ASN A 322 7.08 23.04 -9.35
C ASN A 322 7.83 22.26 -10.43
N ALA A 323 8.95 21.65 -10.07
CA ALA A 323 9.75 20.85 -10.98
C ALA A 323 9.00 19.62 -11.52
N VAL A 324 8.33 18.88 -10.63
CA VAL A 324 7.52 17.72 -11.02
C VAL A 324 6.27 18.14 -11.79
N CYS A 325 5.70 19.32 -11.49
CA CYS A 325 4.61 19.90 -12.26
C CYS A 325 5.01 20.16 -13.70
N LEU A 326 6.13 20.86 -13.91
CA LEU A 326 6.70 21.09 -15.24
C LEU A 326 6.89 19.77 -15.99
N LEU A 327 7.52 18.78 -15.33
CA LEU A 327 7.79 17.47 -15.90
C LEU A 327 6.51 16.74 -16.36
N ALA A 328 5.41 16.83 -15.60
CA ALA A 328 4.14 16.21 -15.99
C ALA A 328 3.61 16.75 -17.33
N PHE A 329 3.68 18.06 -17.54
CA PHE A 329 3.25 18.71 -18.78
C PHE A 329 4.23 18.47 -19.94
N VAL A 330 5.54 18.49 -19.67
CA VAL A 330 6.57 18.15 -20.66
C VAL A 330 6.34 16.74 -21.18
N LYS A 331 6.27 15.76 -20.28
CA LYS A 331 6.09 14.36 -20.66
C LYS A 331 4.79 14.14 -21.45
N TYR A 332 3.71 14.81 -21.05
CA TYR A 332 2.46 14.76 -21.81
C TYR A 332 2.62 15.33 -23.24
N SER A 333 3.33 16.45 -23.37
CA SER A 333 3.60 17.08 -24.66
C SER A 333 4.49 16.21 -25.55
N GLU A 334 5.50 15.54 -24.99
CA GLU A 334 6.37 14.58 -25.69
C GLU A 334 5.57 13.39 -26.22
N VAL A 335 4.77 12.74 -25.37
CA VAL A 335 4.02 11.53 -25.71
C VAL A 335 2.90 11.82 -26.73
N THR A 336 2.28 12.99 -26.65
CA THR A 336 1.16 13.37 -27.54
C THR A 336 1.59 14.14 -28.78
N GLY A 337 2.77 14.77 -28.76
CA GLY A 337 3.15 15.81 -29.72
C GLY A 337 2.37 17.13 -29.58
N SER A 338 1.53 17.28 -28.54
CA SER A 338 0.77 18.52 -28.32
C SER A 338 1.69 19.67 -27.91
N ARG A 339 1.34 20.88 -28.37
CA ARG A 339 2.02 22.13 -28.01
C ARG A 339 1.11 23.07 -27.21
N ASP A 340 -0.08 22.61 -26.83
CA ASP A 340 -1.11 23.44 -26.20
C ASP A 340 -0.65 24.00 -24.85
N TRP A 341 0.27 23.30 -24.18
CA TRP A 341 0.80 23.68 -22.87
C TRP A 341 2.08 24.51 -22.92
N LEU A 342 2.64 24.80 -24.11
CA LEU A 342 3.91 25.55 -24.23
C LEU A 342 3.92 26.88 -23.46
N PRO A 343 2.89 27.74 -23.53
CA PRO A 343 2.89 28.99 -22.76
C PRO A 343 2.97 28.75 -21.25
N LEU A 344 2.26 27.73 -20.74
CA LEU A 344 2.31 27.38 -19.32
C LEU A 344 3.67 26.81 -18.92
N LEU A 345 4.28 25.98 -19.78
CA LEU A 345 5.62 25.42 -19.57
C LEU A 345 6.69 26.52 -19.46
N GLU A 346 6.64 27.53 -20.34
CA GLU A 346 7.55 28.69 -20.28
C GLU A 346 7.40 29.48 -18.98
N GLU A 347 6.16 29.70 -18.52
CA GLU A 347 5.91 30.39 -17.25
C GLU A 347 6.36 29.55 -16.04
N LEU A 348 6.15 28.24 -16.04
CA LEU A 348 6.62 27.33 -14.99
C LEU A 348 8.16 27.28 -14.94
N ALA A 349 8.82 27.20 -16.10
CA ALA A 349 10.27 27.23 -16.20
C ALA A 349 10.84 28.56 -15.69
N THR A 350 10.18 29.68 -16.03
CA THR A 350 10.51 31.01 -15.49
C THR A 350 10.36 31.05 -13.97
N GLY A 351 9.32 30.42 -13.43
CA GLY A 351 9.12 30.28 -11.98
C GLY A 351 10.24 29.46 -11.31
N ILE A 352 10.65 28.33 -11.89
CA ILE A 352 11.77 27.54 -11.37
C ILE A 352 13.08 28.33 -11.40
N ALA A 353 13.36 29.04 -12.49
CA ALA A 353 14.53 29.90 -12.60
C ALA A 353 14.53 31.03 -11.55
N TRP A 354 13.36 31.56 -11.17
CA TRP A 354 13.22 32.56 -10.11
C TRP A 354 13.64 32.03 -8.73
N LEU A 355 13.51 30.71 -8.49
CA LEU A 355 13.95 30.08 -7.25
C LEU A 355 15.47 29.89 -7.17
N GLN A 356 16.20 30.15 -8.26
CA GLN A 356 17.66 30.01 -8.31
C GLN A 356 18.36 31.35 -8.03
N ASP A 357 19.33 31.33 -7.12
CA ASP A 357 20.24 32.44 -6.90
C ASP A 357 21.17 32.59 -8.14
N PRO A 358 21.13 33.72 -8.87
CA PRO A 358 21.87 33.86 -10.12
C PRO A 358 23.38 33.97 -9.93
N ALA A 359 23.87 34.29 -8.72
CA ALA A 359 25.29 34.43 -8.44
C ALA A 359 25.93 33.11 -8.02
N THR A 360 25.18 32.27 -7.29
CA THR A 360 25.69 31.04 -6.66
C THR A 360 25.12 29.76 -7.27
N GLY A 361 24.02 29.86 -8.03
CA GLY A 361 23.28 28.72 -8.57
C GLY A 361 22.47 27.94 -7.53
N ARG A 362 22.50 28.36 -6.25
CA ARG A 362 21.78 27.70 -5.16
C ARG A 362 20.27 27.87 -5.32
N LEU A 363 19.52 26.79 -5.11
CA LEU A 363 18.07 26.80 -5.20
C LEU A 363 17.44 27.12 -3.83
N THR A 364 16.38 27.92 -3.86
CA THR A 364 15.50 28.19 -2.72
C THR A 364 14.38 27.17 -2.70
N HIS A 365 14.13 26.54 -1.55
CA HIS A 365 13.20 25.41 -1.50
C HIS A 365 11.74 25.84 -1.37
N VAL A 366 11.45 26.91 -0.62
CA VAL A 366 10.07 27.29 -0.31
C VAL A 366 9.87 28.80 -0.29
N LEU A 367 8.86 29.28 -1.02
CA LEU A 367 8.37 30.65 -0.99
C LEU A 367 6.96 30.74 -0.40
N ASN A 368 6.60 31.91 0.12
CA ASN A 368 5.22 32.26 0.41
C ASN A 368 4.48 32.58 -0.89
N ALA A 369 3.32 31.95 -1.14
CA ALA A 369 2.57 32.14 -2.38
C ALA A 369 1.90 33.53 -2.48
N GLY A 370 1.78 34.25 -1.36
CA GLY A 370 1.15 35.59 -1.35
C GLY A 370 2.02 36.68 -1.97
N ASP A 371 3.33 36.63 -1.74
CA ASP A 371 4.26 37.72 -2.11
C ASP A 371 5.60 37.24 -2.69
N LEU A 372 5.78 35.91 -2.84
CA LEU A 372 7.01 35.27 -3.31
C LEU A 372 8.23 35.50 -2.40
N SER A 373 8.03 35.95 -1.16
CA SER A 373 9.11 36.04 -0.17
C SER A 373 9.63 34.65 0.22
N VAL A 374 10.92 34.57 0.52
CA VAL A 374 11.53 33.31 0.97
C VAL A 374 10.94 32.90 2.31
N LYS A 375 10.31 31.72 2.33
CA LYS A 375 9.78 31.12 3.56
C LYS A 375 10.83 30.22 4.21
N GLU A 376 11.45 29.36 3.41
CA GLU A 376 12.45 28.42 3.89
C GLU A 376 13.49 28.18 2.77
N PRO A 377 14.75 28.60 2.98
CA PRO A 377 15.78 28.49 1.95
C PRO A 377 16.11 27.03 1.63
N PHE A 378 16.07 26.13 2.61
CA PHE A 378 16.35 24.71 2.46
C PHE A 378 15.39 23.89 3.33
N ARG A 379 14.69 22.92 2.73
CA ARG A 379 13.76 22.03 3.44
C ARG A 379 14.16 20.56 3.37
N ILE A 380 14.47 20.07 2.17
CA ILE A 380 14.86 18.68 1.95
C ILE A 380 15.62 18.52 0.64
N ILE A 381 16.63 17.65 0.65
CA ILE A 381 17.56 17.44 -0.47
C ILE A 381 16.89 16.95 -1.77
N TYR A 382 15.74 16.29 -1.69
CA TYR A 382 15.05 15.77 -2.87
C TYR A 382 14.59 16.86 -3.84
N TYR A 383 14.33 18.07 -3.36
CA TYR A 383 13.84 19.16 -4.22
C TYR A 383 14.88 19.62 -5.25
N ASP A 384 16.16 19.60 -4.88
CA ASP A 384 17.24 19.95 -5.81
C ASP A 384 17.32 18.92 -6.95
N GLY A 385 17.19 17.63 -6.60
CA GLY A 385 17.17 16.53 -7.58
C GLY A 385 15.95 16.57 -8.51
N GLU A 386 14.76 16.83 -7.96
CA GLU A 386 13.54 17.02 -8.74
C GLU A 386 13.66 18.21 -9.70
N ALA A 387 14.23 19.34 -9.23
CA ALA A 387 14.48 20.54 -10.05
C ALA A 387 15.47 20.30 -11.19
N ALA A 388 16.57 19.62 -10.91
CA ALA A 388 17.55 19.25 -11.93
C ALA A 388 16.91 18.35 -13.00
N PHE A 389 16.14 17.33 -12.57
CA PHE A 389 15.48 16.41 -13.49
C PHE A 389 14.44 17.10 -14.38
N GLY A 390 13.54 17.90 -13.79
CA GLY A 390 12.53 18.64 -14.54
C GLY A 390 13.13 19.64 -15.54
N SER A 391 14.22 20.31 -15.15
CA SER A 391 14.88 21.30 -16.04
C SER A 391 15.55 20.63 -17.24
N CYS A 392 16.22 19.49 -17.07
CA CYS A 392 16.82 18.74 -18.17
C CYS A 392 15.78 18.14 -19.13
N ALA A 393 14.62 17.72 -18.63
CA ALA A 393 13.56 17.18 -19.47
C ALA A 393 12.92 18.28 -20.35
N SER A 394 12.79 19.50 -19.83
CA SER A 394 12.14 20.61 -20.56
C SER A 394 12.94 21.22 -21.71
N THR A 395 14.20 20.82 -21.90
CA THR A 395 15.08 21.32 -22.96
C THR A 395 15.28 20.36 -24.14
N ALA A 396 14.75 19.13 -24.04
CA ALA A 396 14.67 18.15 -25.12
C ALA A 396 13.41 18.41 -25.98
#